data_AF-A0A2D8HGA2-F1
#
_entry.id   AF-A0A2D8HGA2-F1
#
_cell.length_a   1.000
_cell.length_b   1.000
_cell.length_c   1.000
_cell.angle_alpha   90.00
_cell.angle_beta   90.00
_cell.angle_gamma   90.00
#
_symmetry.space_group_name_H-M   'P 1'
#
loop_
_entity.id
_entity.type
_entity.pdbx_description
1 polymer ?
#
loop_
_entity_poly.entity_id
_entity_poly.type
_entity_poly.pdbx_seq_one_letter_code
_entity_poly.pdbx_strand_id
1 'polypeptide(L)'
;MSEGTGTASSPSIRVDKWLWYARFFKSRSLAAKVVQSRKLRLNSVIVTKASAMVKPDDILTFAQGKAIRVIRILDIGARRGPAAEARTLYEDLAPIERKAERDPPAAPVATRDAGAGRPTKADRRALDKLRAKIEE
;
A
#
# COMPACT_ATOMS: atom_id res chain seq x y z
N MET A 1 -36.17 -19.92 37.82
CA MET A 1 -35.23 -20.71 37.01
C MET A 1 -34.48 -19.70 36.15
N SER A 2 -33.30 -19.30 36.61
CA SER A 2 -32.51 -18.26 35.97
C SER A 2 -31.73 -18.88 34.82
N GLU A 3 -32.07 -18.52 33.58
CA GLU A 3 -31.28 -18.89 32.41
C GLU A 3 -29.95 -18.14 32.46
N GLY A 4 -28.87 -18.86 32.71
CA GLY A 4 -27.52 -18.35 32.55
C GLY A 4 -27.27 -18.08 31.08
N THR A 5 -27.28 -16.81 30.69
CA THR A 5 -26.79 -16.37 29.38
C THR A 5 -25.30 -16.71 29.32
N GLY A 6 -24.97 -17.81 28.65
CA GLY A 6 -23.59 -18.14 28.32
C GLY A 6 -23.02 -17.01 27.46
N THR A 7 -22.08 -16.26 28.00
CA THR A 7 -21.34 -15.23 27.26
C THR A 7 -20.63 -15.90 26.09
N ALA A 8 -21.24 -15.84 24.90
CA ALA A 8 -20.60 -16.30 23.68
C ALA A 8 -19.32 -15.46 23.48
N SER A 9 -18.17 -16.07 23.75
CA SER A 9 -16.87 -15.45 23.55
C SER A 9 -16.71 -15.17 22.06
N SER A 10 -16.99 -13.94 21.63
CA SER A 10 -16.85 -13.58 20.22
C SER A 10 -15.41 -13.82 19.80
N PRO A 11 -15.18 -14.55 18.69
CA PRO A 11 -13.84 -14.84 18.22
C PRO A 11 -13.07 -13.54 18.03
N SER A 12 -11.92 -13.42 18.68
CA SER A 12 -11.08 -12.23 18.63
C SER A 12 -9.63 -12.61 18.43
N ILE A 13 -8.90 -11.78 17.70
CA ILE A 13 -7.50 -12.02 17.34
C ILE A 13 -6.73 -10.71 17.42
N ARG A 14 -5.42 -10.79 17.61
CA ARG A 14 -4.57 -9.59 17.61
C ARG A 14 -4.56 -8.95 16.21
N VAL A 15 -4.63 -7.61 16.17
CA VAL A 15 -4.59 -6.83 14.92
C VAL A 15 -3.36 -7.14 14.08
N ASP A 16 -2.18 -7.29 14.71
CA ASP A 16 -0.94 -7.63 14.01
C ASP A 16 -0.99 -8.98 13.28
N LYS A 17 -1.65 -9.96 13.90
CA LYS A 17 -1.83 -11.31 13.38
C LYS A 17 -2.91 -11.34 12.29
N TRP A 18 -4.01 -10.64 12.51
CA TRP A 18 -5.10 -10.54 11.53
C TRP A 18 -4.64 -9.87 10.23
N LEU A 19 -3.94 -8.73 10.31
CA LEU A 19 -3.42 -8.04 9.13
C LEU A 19 -2.45 -8.91 8.31
N TRP A 20 -1.74 -9.82 8.98
CA TRP A 20 -0.87 -10.79 8.34
C TRP A 20 -1.67 -11.94 7.68
N TYR A 21 -2.74 -12.43 8.32
CA TYR A 21 -3.67 -13.41 7.74
C TYR A 21 -4.37 -12.87 6.50
N ALA A 22 -4.86 -11.63 6.56
CA ALA A 22 -5.45 -10.90 5.43
C ALA A 22 -4.43 -10.46 4.36
N ARG A 23 -3.15 -10.83 4.51
CA ARG A 23 -2.05 -10.60 3.54
C ARG A 23 -1.76 -9.13 3.19
N PHE A 24 -2.21 -8.17 4.00
CA PHE A 24 -1.86 -6.76 3.80
C PHE A 24 -0.36 -6.49 4.00
N PHE A 25 0.28 -7.26 4.88
CA PHE A 25 1.71 -7.20 5.15
C PHE A 25 2.39 -8.55 4.96
N LYS A 26 3.65 -8.50 4.50
CA LYS A 26 4.46 -9.70 4.23
C LYS A 26 4.74 -10.52 5.50
N SER A 27 4.93 -9.83 6.64
CA SER A 27 5.24 -10.42 7.94
C SER A 27 4.46 -9.75 9.07
N ARG A 28 4.27 -10.48 10.18
CA ARG A 28 3.63 -9.96 11.39
C ARG A 28 4.41 -8.80 12.03
N SER A 29 5.74 -8.85 12.01
CA SER A 29 6.59 -7.77 12.54
C SER A 29 6.41 -6.46 11.76
N LEU A 30 6.18 -6.53 10.45
CA LEU A 30 5.88 -5.35 9.64
C LEU A 30 4.51 -4.75 9.99
N ALA A 31 3.49 -5.59 10.18
CA ALA A 31 2.18 -5.15 10.65
C ALA A 31 2.28 -4.46 12.02
N ALA A 32 3.02 -5.05 12.97
CA ALA A 32 3.25 -4.48 14.30
C ALA A 32 3.93 -3.10 14.23
N LYS A 33 4.95 -2.94 13.38
CA LYS A 33 5.61 -1.64 13.17
C LYS A 33 4.63 -0.57 12.67
N VAL A 34 3.72 -0.91 11.75
CA VAL A 34 2.72 0.03 11.23
C VAL A 34 1.74 0.47 12.32
N VAL A 35 1.28 -0.47 13.15
CA VAL A 35 0.43 -0.17 14.32
C VAL A 35 1.16 0.77 15.29
N GLN A 36 2.39 0.42 15.68
CA GLN A 36 3.20 1.24 16.60
C GLN A 36 3.51 2.63 16.05
N SER A 37 3.60 2.77 14.73
CA SER A 37 3.79 4.07 14.05
C SER A 37 2.56 4.98 14.09
N ARG A 38 1.47 4.61 14.80
CA ARG A 38 0.20 5.36 14.86
C ARG A 38 -0.48 5.56 13.49
N LYS A 39 -0.14 4.70 12.51
CA LYS A 39 -0.69 4.74 11.14
C LYS A 39 -1.89 3.82 10.95
N LEU A 40 -2.39 3.21 12.03
CA LEU A 40 -3.54 2.33 12.02
C LEU A 40 -4.60 2.84 12.99
N ARG A 41 -5.86 2.84 12.53
CA ARG A 41 -7.04 3.13 13.31
C ARG A 41 -7.98 1.93 13.33
N LEU A 42 -8.56 1.64 14.49
CA LEU A 42 -9.61 0.66 14.71
C LEU A 42 -10.86 1.43 15.13
N ASN A 43 -11.96 1.30 14.41
CA ASN A 43 -13.22 2.01 14.67
C ASN A 43 -13.00 3.52 14.91
N SER A 44 -12.21 4.15 14.02
CA SER A 44 -11.79 5.57 14.09
C SER A 44 -10.78 5.95 15.19
N VAL A 45 -10.49 5.06 16.14
CA VAL A 45 -9.52 5.27 17.23
C VAL A 45 -8.12 4.85 16.80
N ILE A 46 -7.12 5.69 17.06
CA ILE A 46 -5.72 5.37 16.77
C ILE A 46 -5.26 4.25 17.71
N VAL A 47 -4.76 3.15 17.13
CA VAL A 47 -4.21 2.03 17.89
C VAL A 47 -2.69 2.09 17.87
N THR A 48 -2.08 2.08 19.05
CA THR A 48 -0.62 2.04 19.23
C THR A 48 -0.11 0.64 19.57
N LYS A 49 -0.97 -0.21 20.16
CA LYS A 49 -0.61 -1.55 20.63
C LYS A 49 -0.86 -2.58 19.54
N ALA A 50 0.20 -3.20 19.03
CA ALA A 50 0.10 -4.30 18.05
C ALA A 50 -0.70 -5.52 18.54
N SER A 51 -0.83 -5.68 19.87
CA SER A 51 -1.63 -6.73 20.49
C SER A 51 -3.08 -6.33 20.76
N ALA A 52 -3.55 -5.19 20.25
CA ALA A 52 -4.96 -4.84 20.31
C ALA A 52 -5.79 -5.96 19.66
N MET A 53 -6.91 -6.29 20.27
CA MET A 53 -7.82 -7.34 19.78
C MET A 53 -8.79 -6.73 18.78
N VAL A 54 -9.03 -7.46 17.69
CA VAL A 54 -10.02 -7.15 16.67
C VAL A 54 -11.02 -8.28 16.56
N LYS A 55 -12.24 -7.94 16.16
CA LYS A 55 -13.40 -8.81 16.03
C LYS A 55 -14.01 -8.66 14.63
N PRO A 56 -14.89 -9.58 14.20
CA PRO A 56 -15.76 -9.34 13.06
C PRO A 56 -16.54 -8.02 13.25
N ASP A 57 -16.87 -7.39 12.13
CA ASP A 57 -17.52 -6.07 12.00
C ASP A 57 -16.68 -4.85 12.41
N ASP A 58 -15.49 -5.04 12.97
CA ASP A 58 -14.57 -3.93 13.22
C ASP A 58 -14.09 -3.29 11.91
N ILE A 59 -13.92 -1.96 11.93
CA ILE A 59 -13.40 -1.20 10.81
C ILE A 59 -11.93 -0.85 11.05
N LEU A 60 -11.08 -1.28 10.13
CA LEU A 60 -9.66 -0.98 10.13
C LEU A 60 -9.33 0.07 9.06
N THR A 61 -8.66 1.14 9.46
CA THR A 61 -8.09 2.13 8.55
C THR A 61 -6.59 2.16 8.70
N PHE A 62 -5.85 1.92 7.62
CA PHE A 62 -4.38 1.92 7.67
C PHE A 62 -3.75 2.33 6.34
N ALA A 63 -2.51 2.80 6.43
CA ALA A 63 -1.70 3.08 5.25
C ALA A 63 -1.10 1.78 4.68
N GLN A 64 -1.32 1.53 3.39
CA GLN A 64 -0.65 0.49 2.61
C GLN A 64 0.19 1.16 1.52
N GLY A 65 1.49 1.34 1.80
CA GLY A 65 2.36 2.11 0.91
C GLY A 65 1.94 3.58 0.86
N LYS A 66 1.58 4.07 -0.33
CA LYS A 66 1.12 5.45 -0.56
C LYS A 66 -0.41 5.63 -0.37
N ALA A 67 -1.17 4.55 -0.37
CA ALA A 67 -2.63 4.59 -0.29
C ALA A 67 -3.11 4.36 1.15
N ILE A 68 -4.21 5.02 1.52
CA ILE A 68 -4.96 4.70 2.75
C ILE A 68 -6.08 3.74 2.37
N ARG A 69 -6.19 2.63 3.10
CA ARG A 69 -7.29 1.68 2.97
C ARG A 69 -8.20 1.73 4.19
N VAL A 70 -9.48 1.54 3.93
CA VAL A 70 -10.53 1.39 4.94
C VAL A 70 -11.20 0.06 4.64
N ILE A 71 -11.19 -0.86 5.59
CA ILE A 71 -11.76 -2.19 5.41
C ILE A 71 -12.61 -2.56 6.63
N ARG A 72 -13.66 -3.34 6.41
CA ARG A 72 -14.41 -4.01 7.48
C ARG A 72 -13.95 -5.45 7.61
N ILE A 73 -13.77 -5.92 8.83
CA ILE A 73 -13.47 -7.33 9.11
C ILE A 73 -14.76 -8.12 8.98
N LEU A 74 -14.77 -9.16 8.14
CA LEU A 74 -15.89 -10.10 8.03
C LEU A 74 -15.65 -11.34 8.90
N ASP A 75 -14.39 -11.78 8.99
CA ASP A 75 -13.98 -12.93 9.79
C ASP A 75 -12.54 -12.75 10.31
N ILE A 76 -12.24 -13.33 11.48
CA ILE A 76 -10.90 -13.30 12.08
C ILE A 76 -9.92 -14.23 11.37
N GLY A 77 -10.42 -15.26 10.67
CA GLY A 77 -9.63 -16.25 9.95
C GLY A 77 -8.84 -17.20 10.86
N ALA A 78 -8.87 -18.49 10.53
CA ALA A 78 -8.15 -19.51 11.29
C ALA A 78 -6.63 -19.55 11.00
N ARG A 79 -6.23 -19.28 9.74
CA ARG A 79 -4.85 -19.36 9.26
C ARG A 79 -4.58 -18.36 8.14
N ARG A 80 -3.30 -18.20 7.78
CA ARG A 80 -2.90 -17.48 6.57
C ARG A 80 -3.12 -18.37 5.34
N GLY A 81 -4.20 -18.11 4.63
CA GLY A 81 -4.55 -18.80 3.39
C GLY A 81 -3.94 -18.21 2.12
N PRO A 82 -4.23 -18.81 0.95
CA PRO A 82 -4.03 -18.20 -0.36
C PRO A 82 -4.79 -16.87 -0.49
N ALA A 83 -4.49 -16.11 -1.55
CA ALA A 83 -5.06 -14.77 -1.74
C ALA A 83 -6.59 -14.76 -1.83
N ALA A 84 -7.19 -15.81 -2.39
CA ALA A 84 -8.65 -15.94 -2.49
C ALA A 84 -9.30 -16.06 -1.10
N GLU A 85 -8.82 -16.95 -0.24
CA GLU A 85 -9.29 -17.08 1.14
C GLU A 85 -9.06 -15.80 1.95
N ALA A 86 -7.91 -15.13 1.79
CA ALA A 86 -7.65 -13.90 2.53
C ALA A 86 -8.65 -12.78 2.18
N ARG A 87 -9.17 -12.77 0.95
CA ARG A 87 -10.13 -11.75 0.50
C ARG A 87 -11.54 -11.96 1.05
N THR A 88 -11.87 -13.15 1.54
CA THR A 88 -13.16 -13.39 2.21
C THR A 88 -13.17 -12.92 3.66
N LEU A 89 -12.00 -12.64 4.25
CA LEU A 89 -11.87 -12.18 5.63
C LEU A 89 -12.25 -10.71 5.82
N TYR A 90 -12.31 -9.92 4.75
CA TYR A 90 -12.54 -8.49 4.82
C TYR A 90 -13.33 -7.97 3.63
N GLU A 91 -13.99 -6.84 3.85
CA GLU A 91 -14.63 -6.06 2.81
C GLU A 91 -13.90 -4.73 2.66
N ASP A 92 -13.52 -4.37 1.42
CA ASP A 92 -12.87 -3.10 1.16
C ASP A 92 -13.93 -2.00 1.06
N LEU A 93 -13.90 -1.06 2.02
CA LEU A 93 -14.82 0.07 2.11
C LEU A 93 -14.22 1.34 1.50
N ALA A 94 -13.02 1.28 0.91
CA ALA A 94 -12.42 2.44 0.28
C ALA A 94 -13.23 2.84 -0.97
N PRO A 95 -13.69 4.11 -1.07
CA PRO A 95 -14.24 4.62 -2.32
C PRO A 95 -13.16 4.54 -3.41
N ILE A 96 -13.51 3.95 -4.56
CA ILE A 96 -12.63 3.75 -5.72
C ILE A 96 -12.00 5.08 -6.20
N GLU A 97 -12.64 6.21 -5.91
CA GLU A 97 -12.33 7.53 -6.46
C GLU A 97 -11.07 8.20 -5.88
N ARG A 98 -10.67 7.92 -4.64
CA ARG A 98 -9.49 8.59 -4.04
C ARG A 98 -8.14 8.20 -4.64
N LYS A 99 -8.10 7.22 -5.55
CA LYS A 99 -6.87 6.86 -6.27
C LYS A 99 -6.60 7.75 -7.49
N ALA A 100 -7.61 8.39 -8.07
CA ALA A 100 -7.43 9.16 -9.30
C ALA A 100 -6.82 10.56 -9.07
N GLU A 101 -7.03 11.16 -7.89
CA GLU A 101 -6.66 12.56 -7.65
C GLU A 101 -5.32 12.79 -6.93
N ARG A 102 -4.71 11.75 -6.34
CA ARG A 102 -3.56 11.95 -5.43
C ARG A 102 -2.20 11.52 -5.97
N ASP A 103 -2.15 10.88 -7.13
CA ASP A 103 -0.93 10.85 -7.93
C ASP A 103 -1.04 12.01 -8.93
N PRO A 104 -0.21 13.07 -8.87
CA PRO A 104 0.01 13.84 -10.09
C PRO A 104 0.40 12.82 -11.16
N PRO A 105 -0.11 12.91 -12.41
CA PRO A 105 0.34 12.04 -13.48
C PRO A 105 1.86 12.07 -13.41
N ALA A 106 2.48 10.89 -13.25
CA ALA A 106 3.92 10.76 -13.15
C ALA A 106 4.49 11.72 -14.20
N ALA A 107 5.19 12.77 -13.73
CA ALA A 107 5.67 13.83 -14.60
C ALA A 107 6.21 13.15 -15.85
N PRO A 108 5.77 13.54 -17.06
CA PRO A 108 6.12 12.80 -18.26
C PRO A 108 7.61 12.57 -18.20
N VAL A 109 8.02 11.30 -18.20
CA VAL A 109 9.44 10.94 -18.27
C VAL A 109 9.91 11.74 -19.45
N ALA A 110 10.66 12.82 -19.20
CA ALA A 110 11.10 13.70 -20.25
C ALA A 110 11.89 12.81 -21.19
N THR A 111 11.32 12.50 -22.34
CA THR A 111 12.06 11.93 -23.44
C THR A 111 13.05 13.02 -23.79
N ARG A 112 14.27 12.90 -23.28
CA ARG A 112 15.36 13.71 -23.79
C ARG A 112 15.51 13.29 -25.24
N ASP A 113 15.30 14.20 -26.18
CA ASP A 113 15.74 13.99 -27.55
C ASP A 113 17.20 13.55 -27.53
N ALA A 114 17.48 12.44 -28.20
CA ALA A 114 18.82 11.94 -28.38
C ALA A 114 19.59 12.95 -29.25
N GLY A 115 20.30 13.88 -28.62
CA GLY A 115 21.06 14.90 -29.34
C GLY A 115 21.55 16.10 -28.52
N ALA A 116 21.05 16.31 -27.30
CA ALA A 116 21.43 17.46 -26.47
C ALA A 116 22.76 17.29 -25.70
N GLY A 117 23.74 16.59 -26.27
CA GLY A 117 25.03 16.34 -25.63
C GLY A 117 26.17 16.20 -26.64
N ARG A 118 27.36 16.69 -26.23
CA ARG A 118 28.68 16.64 -26.88
C ARG A 118 28.71 16.11 -28.33
N PRO A 119 29.07 16.96 -29.31
CA PRO A 119 29.14 16.57 -30.73
C PRO A 119 29.83 15.23 -30.92
N THR A 120 29.15 14.32 -31.61
CA THR A 120 29.70 13.00 -31.91
C THR A 120 30.90 13.16 -32.84
N LYS A 121 31.74 12.12 -32.95
CA LYS A 121 32.94 12.15 -33.83
C LYS A 121 32.57 12.39 -35.30
N ALA A 122 31.36 12.00 -35.71
CA ALA A 122 30.82 12.29 -37.04
C ALA A 122 30.50 13.78 -37.20
N ASP A 123 29.81 14.38 -36.23
CA ASP A 123 29.47 15.82 -36.24
C ASP A 123 30.73 16.69 -36.22
N ARG A 124 31.76 16.27 -35.46
CA ARG A 124 33.06 16.96 -35.43
C ARG A 124 33.74 16.96 -36.80
N ARG A 125 33.74 15.81 -37.49
CA ARG A 125 34.30 15.70 -38.86
C ARG A 125 33.50 16.50 -39.89
N ALA A 126 32.18 16.61 -39.72
CA ALA A 126 31.34 17.44 -40.60
C ALA A 126 31.67 18.93 -40.41
N LEU A 127 31.86 19.39 -39.17
CA LEU A 127 32.28 20.76 -38.88
C LEU A 127 33.68 21.08 -39.42
N ASP A 128 34.64 20.17 -39.29
CA ASP A 128 36.00 20.35 -39.82
C ASP A 128 36.00 20.48 -41.36
N LYS A 129 35.20 19.64 -42.05
CA LYS A 129 35.03 19.75 -43.51
C LYS A 129 34.36 21.05 -43.93
N LEU A 130 33.39 21.53 -43.16
CA LEU A 130 32.70 22.79 -43.47
C LEU A 130 33.65 23.99 -43.29
N ARG A 131 34.50 23.96 -42.25
CA ARG A 131 35.52 25.00 -42.01
C ARG A 131 36.59 25.02 -43.11
N ALA A 132 37.08 23.85 -43.54
CA ALA A 132 38.07 23.75 -44.62
C ALA A 132 37.56 24.25 -45.98
N LYS A 133 36.24 24.24 -46.21
CA LYS A 133 35.62 24.67 -47.48
C LYS A 133 35.29 26.17 -47.51
N ILE A 134 35.44 26.88 -46.38
CA ILE A 134 35.23 28.33 -46.28
C ILE A 134 36.56 29.09 -46.45
N GLU A 135 37.69 28.42 -46.25
CA GLU A 135 39.05 28.98 -46.44
C GLU A 135 39.64 28.72 -47.84
N GLU A 136 38.84 28.20 -48.78
CA GLU A 136 39.16 28.06 -50.21
C GLU A 136 38.29 29.01 -51.03
#